data_AF-A0A7M7MVL4-F1
#
_entry.id   AF-A0A7M7MVL4-F1
#
_cell.length_a   1.000
_cell.length_b   1.000
_cell.length_c   1.000
_cell.angle_alpha   90.00
_cell.angle_beta   90.00
_cell.angle_gamma   90.00
#
_symmetry.space_group_name_H-M   'P 1'
#
loop_
_entity.id
_entity.type
_entity.pdbx_description
1 polymer ?
#
loop_
_entity_poly.entity_id
_entity_poly.type
_entity_poly.pdbx_seq_one_letter_code
_entity_poly.pdbx_strand_id
1 'polypeptide(L)'
;MDKKEYKKYKRRIAQTQAKIDNKAPPFHVAYYYDKHNMRNDLTRIREIDRENMTLLRRINIIVRFGGNIDCWLPKITYRPKFYEQQKAENKKIMIQNKNILQKIQNATSKYSTVEYIQSWKEMQKKMEIKKRYEHKPLVKVIGLQLIPDHCMVKDLSLLKEMNPSIRTKCFFEIEIKGDQKLGCIQFELYNDIVPQTCKNFAELCRGFNGLSYKNTPFHRIVSGYWCQGGDVTKFNGSGGISIYGDFFENENYNLRHAGPGILSMCNENENKSNSKFNLTFKQLHTVNEKNVVFGKVIAGLSNIYKIEEFGTKTGKPFKTIIVSNCGII
;
A
#
# COMPACT_ATOMS: atom_id res chain seq x y z
N MET A 1 -7.93 23.55 -48.97
CA MET A 1 -8.31 22.21 -49.48
C MET A 1 -9.79 22.19 -49.73
N ASP A 2 -10.19 21.73 -50.91
CA ASP A 2 -11.60 21.57 -51.26
C ASP A 2 -12.27 20.53 -50.33
N LYS A 3 -13.56 20.71 -49.99
CA LYS A 3 -14.30 19.83 -49.06
C LYS A 3 -14.27 18.37 -49.52
N LYS A 4 -14.24 18.16 -50.84
CA LYS A 4 -14.18 16.84 -51.47
C LYS A 4 -12.82 16.16 -51.26
N GLU A 5 -11.74 16.94 -51.36
CA GLU A 5 -10.37 16.50 -51.09
C GLU A 5 -10.16 16.14 -49.61
N TYR A 6 -10.64 16.97 -48.70
CA TYR A 6 -10.53 16.71 -47.26
C TYR A 6 -11.26 15.41 -46.86
N LYS A 7 -12.43 15.15 -47.45
CA LYS A 7 -13.18 13.90 -47.23
C LYS A 7 -12.43 12.67 -47.77
N LYS A 8 -11.72 12.82 -48.90
CA LYS A 8 -10.88 11.77 -49.50
C LYS A 8 -9.63 11.51 -48.65
N TYR A 9 -9.01 12.54 -48.09
CA TYR A 9 -7.88 12.45 -47.16
C TYR A 9 -8.27 11.73 -45.85
N LYS A 10 -9.40 12.11 -45.24
CA LYS A 10 -9.91 11.44 -44.03
C LYS A 10 -10.17 9.95 -44.25
N ARG A 11 -10.73 9.57 -45.40
CA ARG A 11 -10.93 8.15 -45.77
C ARG A 11 -9.59 7.41 -45.91
N ARG A 12 -8.58 8.07 -46.47
CA ARG A 12 -7.24 7.49 -46.66
C ARG A 12 -6.53 7.23 -45.32
N ILE A 13 -6.64 8.14 -44.35
CA ILE A 13 -6.14 7.94 -42.97
C ILE A 13 -6.92 6.84 -42.25
N ALA A 14 -8.24 6.81 -42.39
CA ALA A 14 -9.07 5.80 -41.74
C ALA A 14 -8.80 4.37 -42.24
N GLN A 15 -8.32 4.24 -43.48
CA GLN A 15 -8.04 2.95 -44.13
C GLN A 15 -6.56 2.53 -44.06
N THR A 16 -5.67 3.39 -43.57
CA THR A 16 -4.25 3.02 -43.40
C THR A 16 -4.07 2.04 -42.24
N GLN A 17 -3.65 0.82 -42.54
CA GLN A 17 -3.14 -0.13 -41.56
C GLN A 17 -1.71 0.25 -41.14
N ALA A 18 -1.42 0.19 -39.84
CA ALA A 18 -0.08 0.45 -39.33
C ALA A 18 0.91 -0.59 -39.90
N LYS A 19 1.98 -0.12 -40.56
CA LYS A 19 3.05 -0.97 -41.11
C LYS A 19 3.87 -1.70 -40.04
N ILE A 20 3.84 -1.19 -38.81
CA ILE A 20 4.58 -1.71 -37.66
C ILE A 20 3.54 -2.02 -36.59
N ASP A 21 3.57 -3.26 -36.08
CA ASP A 21 2.70 -3.66 -34.98
C ASP A 21 3.15 -2.94 -33.70
N ASN A 22 2.43 -1.89 -33.34
CA ASN A 22 2.68 -1.11 -32.12
C ASN A 22 1.99 -1.71 -30.89
N LYS A 23 1.37 -2.89 -31.01
CA LYS A 23 0.77 -3.57 -29.86
C LYS A 23 1.90 -4.12 -28.99
N ALA A 24 1.86 -3.79 -27.70
CA ALA A 24 2.77 -4.38 -26.74
C ALA A 24 2.64 -5.92 -26.81
N PRO A 25 3.75 -6.67 -26.94
CA PRO A 25 3.68 -8.12 -26.96
C PRO A 25 3.07 -8.63 -25.65
N PRO A 26 2.32 -9.74 -25.68
CA PRO A 26 1.65 -10.27 -24.49
C PRO A 26 2.69 -10.65 -23.42
N PHE A 27 2.56 -10.03 -22.24
CA PHE A 27 3.49 -10.21 -21.13
C PHE A 27 3.19 -11.49 -20.34
N HIS A 28 3.67 -12.62 -20.85
CA HIS A 28 3.59 -13.89 -20.13
C HIS A 28 4.76 -14.02 -19.17
N VAL A 29 4.46 -13.81 -17.88
CA VAL A 29 5.40 -13.82 -16.75
C VAL A 29 6.36 -15.04 -16.80
N ALA A 30 5.85 -16.22 -17.15
CA ALA A 30 6.64 -17.45 -17.21
C ALA A 30 7.76 -17.47 -18.27
N TYR A 31 7.74 -16.59 -19.27
CA TYR A 31 8.81 -16.50 -20.29
C TYR A 31 9.97 -15.61 -19.87
N TYR A 32 9.74 -14.69 -18.93
CA TYR A 32 10.74 -13.73 -18.48
C TYR A 32 11.41 -14.15 -17.17
N TYR A 33 10.76 -14.98 -16.36
CA TYR A 33 11.29 -15.45 -15.08
C TYR A 33 11.75 -16.92 -15.17
N ASP A 34 13.06 -17.12 -15.30
CA ASP A 34 13.67 -18.43 -15.09
C ASP A 34 13.79 -18.71 -13.59
N LYS A 35 13.27 -19.87 -13.15
CA LYS A 35 13.28 -20.32 -11.74
C LYS A 35 14.70 -20.37 -11.15
N HIS A 36 15.72 -20.59 -11.98
CA HIS A 36 17.12 -20.55 -11.55
C HIS A 36 17.60 -19.11 -11.30
N ASN A 37 17.29 -18.18 -12.22
CA ASN A 37 17.67 -16.78 -12.09
C ASN A 37 16.91 -16.04 -10.99
N MET A 38 15.67 -16.43 -10.68
CA MET A 38 14.91 -15.84 -9.57
C MET A 38 15.61 -15.98 -8.22
N ARG A 39 16.32 -17.08 -7.97
CA ARG A 39 17.07 -17.26 -6.72
C ARG A 39 18.26 -16.30 -6.65
N ASN A 40 18.94 -16.10 -7.78
CA ASN A 40 20.08 -15.18 -7.89
C ASN A 40 19.61 -13.70 -7.80
N ASP A 41 18.45 -13.38 -8.37
CA ASP A 41 17.85 -12.06 -8.26
C ASP A 41 17.39 -11.77 -6.83
N LEU A 42 16.82 -12.76 -6.14
CA LEU A 42 16.48 -12.65 -4.72
C LEU A 42 17.71 -12.42 -3.84
N THR A 43 18.82 -13.11 -4.09
CA THR A 43 20.07 -12.85 -3.36
C THR A 43 20.61 -11.45 -3.64
N ARG A 44 20.54 -11.00 -4.90
CA ARG A 44 20.98 -9.67 -5.31
C ARG A 44 20.14 -8.56 -4.68
N ILE A 45 18.82 -8.71 -4.63
CA ILE A 45 17.93 -7.74 -3.96
C ILE A 45 18.26 -7.64 -2.47
N ARG A 46 18.51 -8.78 -1.81
CA ARG A 46 18.92 -8.81 -0.40
C ARG A 46 20.26 -8.11 -0.16
N GLU A 47 21.20 -8.19 -1.11
CA GLU A 47 22.46 -7.46 -1.03
C GLU A 47 22.26 -5.96 -1.18
N ILE A 48 21.46 -5.52 -2.16
CA ILE A 48 21.10 -4.12 -2.36
C ILE A 48 20.43 -3.53 -1.12
N ASP A 49 19.50 -4.26 -0.50
CA ASP A 49 18.84 -3.81 0.73
C ASP A 49 19.81 -3.66 1.90
N ARG A 50 20.81 -4.55 2.02
CA ARG A 50 21.87 -4.43 3.05
C ARG A 50 22.73 -3.20 2.80
N GLU A 51 23.08 -2.93 1.56
CA GLU A 51 23.86 -1.74 1.18
C GLU A 51 23.08 -0.45 1.48
N ASN A 52 21.80 -0.40 1.09
CA ASN A 52 20.91 0.73 1.35
C ASN A 52 20.74 0.98 2.86
N MET A 53 20.56 -0.07 3.66
CA MET A 53 20.47 0.05 5.12
C MET A 53 21.78 0.56 5.74
N THR A 54 22.92 0.17 5.17
CA THR A 54 24.23 0.66 5.61
C THR A 54 24.40 2.15 5.26
N LEU A 55 23.96 2.56 4.08
CA LEU A 55 23.94 3.95 3.63
C LEU A 55 23.04 4.84 4.52
N LEU A 56 21.82 4.38 4.83
CA LEU A 56 20.90 5.09 5.73
C LEU A 56 21.47 5.23 7.15
N ARG A 57 22.18 4.22 7.66
CA ARG A 57 22.88 4.32 8.95
C ARG A 57 23.97 5.38 8.90
N ARG A 58 24.77 5.43 7.82
CA ARG A 58 25.79 6.47 7.62
C ARG A 58 25.17 7.87 7.53
N ILE A 59 24.06 8.03 6.80
CA ILE A 59 23.31 9.28 6.72
C ILE A 59 22.81 9.71 8.11
N ASN A 60 22.22 8.79 8.87
CA ASN A 60 21.75 9.09 10.23
C ASN A 60 22.90 9.49 11.17
N ILE A 61 24.07 8.85 11.04
CA ILE A 61 25.27 9.24 11.79
C ILE A 61 25.68 10.68 11.40
N ILE A 62 25.75 10.99 10.10
CA ILE A 62 26.07 12.35 9.62
C ILE A 62 25.08 13.39 10.18
N VAL A 63 23.77 13.10 10.11
CA VAL A 63 22.71 13.99 10.60
C VAL A 63 22.78 14.19 12.11
N ARG A 64 23.07 13.14 12.89
CA ARG A 64 23.12 13.21 14.36
C ARG A 64 24.40 13.83 14.91
N PHE A 65 25.54 13.54 14.29
CA PHE A 65 26.84 14.05 14.71
C PHE A 65 27.21 15.36 14.01
N GLY A 66 26.29 15.95 13.22
CA GLY A 66 26.48 17.25 12.58
C GLY A 66 27.66 17.26 11.60
N GLY A 67 27.82 16.19 10.81
CA GLY A 67 28.81 16.22 9.73
C GLY A 67 28.53 17.40 8.80
N ASN A 68 29.57 18.15 8.41
CA ASN A 68 29.43 19.32 7.55
C ASN A 68 28.71 18.94 6.24
N ILE A 69 27.43 19.33 6.13
CA ILE A 69 26.64 19.32 4.91
C ILE A 69 26.83 20.71 4.31
N ASP A 70 27.62 20.78 3.24
CA ASP A 70 27.93 22.02 2.54
C ASP A 70 26.75 22.39 1.62
N CYS A 71 25.78 23.14 2.17
CA CYS A 71 24.76 23.83 1.40
C CYS A 71 24.72 25.31 1.82
N TRP A 72 25.64 26.08 1.21
CA TRP A 72 25.58 27.52 0.92
C TRP A 72 25.10 28.43 2.07
N LEU A 73 26.05 28.86 2.92
CA LEU A 73 25.90 29.99 3.85
C LEU A 73 27.20 30.82 3.86
N PRO A 74 27.16 32.17 3.99
CA PRO A 74 28.29 33.04 3.72
C PRO A 74 29.41 32.88 4.76
N LYS A 75 30.65 33.11 4.31
CA LYS A 75 31.92 32.81 4.99
C LYS A 75 31.97 33.27 6.46
N ILE A 76 31.72 32.36 7.38
CA ILE A 76 32.17 32.47 8.77
C ILE A 76 33.37 31.53 8.92
N THR A 77 34.57 32.09 9.06
CA THR A 77 35.78 31.29 9.27
C THR A 77 35.87 30.86 10.73
N TYR A 78 35.20 29.77 11.07
CA TYR A 78 35.42 29.07 12.34
C TYR A 78 36.63 28.13 12.18
N ARG A 79 37.68 28.33 12.98
CA ARG A 79 38.83 27.40 13.09
C ARG A 79 38.73 26.64 14.42
N PRO A 80 38.26 25.39 14.43
CA PRO A 80 38.22 24.57 15.65
C PRO A 80 39.65 24.30 16.17
N LYS A 81 39.80 24.11 17.48
CA LYS A 81 41.09 23.80 18.14
C LYS A 81 41.83 22.57 17.55
N PHE A 82 41.12 21.66 16.88
CA PHE A 82 41.68 20.43 16.28
C PHE A 82 41.70 20.44 14.75
N TYR A 83 41.62 21.62 14.13
CA TYR A 83 41.54 21.78 12.66
C TYR A 83 42.64 21.03 11.90
N GLU A 84 43.88 21.06 12.40
CA GLU A 84 45.00 20.39 11.73
C GLU A 84 44.92 18.85 11.80
N GLN A 85 44.44 18.28 12.92
CA GLN A 85 44.20 16.84 13.02
C GLN A 85 43.07 16.40 12.06
N GLN A 86 41.99 17.16 12.01
CA GLN A 86 40.87 16.87 11.11
C GLN A 86 41.27 17.01 9.63
N LYS A 87 42.13 17.98 9.31
CA LYS A 87 42.71 18.14 7.97
C LYS A 87 43.61 16.96 7.59
N ALA A 88 44.36 16.40 8.54
CA ALA A 88 45.17 15.20 8.33
C ALA A 88 44.31 13.96 8.09
N GLU A 89 43.23 13.77 8.84
CA GLU A 89 42.27 12.68 8.60
C GLU A 89 41.55 12.82 7.26
N ASN A 90 41.08 14.02 6.93
CA ASN A 90 40.43 14.29 5.65
C ASN A 90 41.35 14.01 4.46
N LYS A 91 42.65 14.29 4.58
CA LYS A 91 43.64 13.89 3.58
C LYS A 91 43.74 12.38 3.44
N LYS A 92 43.73 11.61 4.53
CA LYS A 92 43.73 10.14 4.50
C LYS A 92 42.48 9.59 3.80
N ILE A 93 41.30 10.13 4.14
CA ILE A 93 40.02 9.76 3.50
C ILE A 93 40.03 10.07 2.00
N MET A 94 40.54 11.24 1.62
CA MET A 94 40.72 11.65 0.22
C MET A 94 41.59 10.67 -0.57
N ILE A 95 42.70 10.21 0.01
CA ILE A 95 43.59 9.23 -0.62
C ILE A 95 42.86 7.88 -0.79
N GLN A 96 42.11 7.43 0.22
CA GLN A 96 41.31 6.21 0.14
C GLN A 96 40.22 6.30 -0.95
N ASN A 97 39.55 7.45 -1.05
CA ASN A 97 38.52 7.67 -2.07
C ASN A 97 39.10 7.64 -3.48
N LYS A 98 40.28 8.23 -3.70
CA LYS A 98 40.99 8.14 -4.99
C LYS A 98 41.34 6.70 -5.35
N ASN A 99 41.79 5.90 -4.38
CA ASN A 99 42.08 4.47 -4.60
C ASN A 99 40.82 3.67 -4.95
N ILE A 100 39.68 3.95 -4.31
CA ILE A 100 38.39 3.31 -4.63
C ILE A 100 37.95 3.69 -6.05
N LEU A 101 38.03 4.97 -6.41
CA LEU A 101 37.68 5.45 -7.74
C LEU A 101 38.51 4.77 -8.82
N GLN A 102 39.83 4.62 -8.61
CA GLN A 102 40.70 3.87 -9.51
C GLN A 102 40.29 2.40 -9.63
N LYS A 103 39.93 1.75 -8.51
CA LYS A 103 39.43 0.36 -8.55
C LYS A 103 38.14 0.22 -9.35
N ILE A 104 37.23 1.20 -9.27
CA ILE A 104 35.98 1.20 -10.04
C ILE A 104 36.25 1.45 -11.52
N GLN A 105 37.11 2.41 -11.85
CA GLN A 105 37.47 2.72 -13.23
C GLN A 105 38.18 1.53 -13.91
N ASN A 106 39.00 0.80 -13.16
CA ASN A 106 39.70 -0.39 -13.66
C ASN A 106 38.86 -1.68 -13.56
N ALA A 107 37.68 -1.62 -12.94
CA ALA A 107 36.79 -2.77 -12.85
C ALA A 107 36.08 -2.98 -14.20
N THR A 108 36.63 -3.87 -15.02
CA THR A 108 35.92 -4.38 -16.20
C THR A 108 34.89 -5.43 -15.76
N SER A 109 33.73 -5.46 -16.41
CA SER A 109 32.74 -6.51 -16.16
C SER A 109 33.34 -7.87 -16.52
N LYS A 110 33.35 -8.82 -15.59
CA LYS A 110 33.78 -10.21 -15.85
C LYS A 110 32.92 -10.94 -16.89
N TYR A 111 31.76 -10.38 -17.22
CA TYR A 111 30.83 -10.94 -18.19
C TYR A 111 31.17 -10.45 -19.58
N SER A 112 31.39 -11.39 -20.50
CA SER A 112 31.59 -11.08 -21.91
C SER A 112 30.30 -10.49 -22.49
N THR A 113 30.38 -9.26 -22.99
CA THR A 113 29.25 -8.59 -23.66
C THR A 113 28.72 -9.42 -24.83
N VAL A 114 29.59 -10.17 -25.49
CA VAL A 114 29.24 -11.06 -26.60
C VAL A 114 28.41 -12.25 -26.10
N GLU A 115 28.80 -12.88 -25.00
CA GLU A 115 28.05 -13.99 -24.38
C GLU A 115 26.67 -13.52 -23.89
N TYR A 116 26.59 -12.31 -23.33
CA TYR A 116 25.32 -11.71 -22.92
C TYR A 116 24.37 -11.51 -24.11
N ILE A 117 24.87 -10.95 -25.21
CA ILE A 117 24.07 -10.74 -26.43
C ILE A 117 23.66 -12.08 -27.05
N GLN A 118 24.54 -13.09 -27.04
CA GLN A 118 24.22 -14.43 -27.53
C GLN A 118 23.13 -15.10 -26.67
N SER A 119 23.28 -15.06 -25.35
CA SER A 119 22.27 -15.57 -24.40
C SER A 119 20.91 -14.88 -24.59
N TRP A 120 20.92 -13.55 -24.79
CA TRP A 120 19.71 -12.78 -25.09
C TRP A 120 19.05 -13.20 -26.42
N LYS A 121 19.84 -13.42 -27.48
CA LYS A 121 19.33 -13.91 -28.78
C LYS A 121 18.80 -15.34 -28.71
N GLU A 122 19.43 -16.22 -27.95
CA GLU A 122 18.95 -17.60 -27.73
C GLU A 122 17.61 -17.62 -26.99
N MET A 123 17.48 -16.77 -25.98
CA MET A 123 16.24 -16.60 -25.22
C MET A 123 15.09 -16.11 -26.11
N GLN A 124 15.36 -15.16 -27.02
CA GLN A 124 14.39 -14.73 -28.04
C GLN A 124 13.93 -15.90 -28.93
N LYS A 125 14.86 -16.70 -29.45
CA LYS A 125 14.51 -17.89 -30.26
C LYS A 125 13.69 -18.92 -29.47
N LYS A 126 14.02 -19.17 -28.20
CA LYS A 126 13.27 -20.09 -27.33
C LYS A 126 11.83 -19.60 -27.09
N MET A 127 11.62 -18.29 -26.96
CA MET A 127 10.29 -17.69 -26.86
C MET A 127 9.48 -17.90 -28.14
N GLU A 128 10.08 -17.70 -29.32
CA GLU A 128 9.39 -17.90 -30.61
C GLU A 128 9.01 -19.36 -30.87
N ILE A 129 9.90 -20.31 -30.51
CA ILE A 129 9.66 -21.75 -30.72
C ILE A 129 8.55 -22.24 -29.79
N LYS A 130 8.57 -21.87 -28.49
CA LYS A 130 7.52 -22.27 -27.53
C LYS A 130 6.16 -21.63 -27.81
N LYS A 131 6.11 -20.49 -28.50
CA LYS A 131 4.86 -19.88 -28.98
C LYS A 131 4.20 -20.70 -30.12
N ARG A 132 5.00 -21.40 -30.95
CA ARG A 132 4.48 -22.28 -32.02
C ARG A 132 3.99 -23.63 -31.49
N TYR A 133 4.64 -24.14 -30.46
CA TYR A 133 4.25 -25.37 -29.78
C TYR A 133 3.65 -25.03 -28.42
N GLU A 134 2.46 -24.44 -28.45
CA GLU A 134 1.67 -24.20 -27.26
C GLU A 134 1.20 -25.56 -26.72
N HIS A 135 2.02 -26.20 -25.88
CA HIS A 135 1.51 -27.28 -25.05
C HIS A 135 0.40 -26.69 -24.19
N LYS A 136 -0.84 -27.08 -24.45
CA LYS A 136 -1.95 -26.91 -23.49
C LYS A 136 -1.39 -27.34 -22.13
N PRO A 137 -1.39 -26.45 -21.12
CA PRO A 137 -0.76 -26.77 -19.86
C PRO A 137 -1.45 -28.00 -19.27
N LEU A 138 -0.71 -29.11 -19.15
CA LEU A 138 -1.12 -30.36 -18.48
C LEU A 138 -1.18 -30.21 -16.96
N VAL A 139 -1.17 -28.98 -16.45
CA VAL A 139 -1.50 -28.68 -15.07
C VAL A 139 -2.86 -28.01 -15.10
N LYS A 140 -3.91 -28.79 -14.79
CA LYS A 140 -5.07 -28.24 -14.10
C LYS A 140 -4.51 -27.60 -12.83
N VAL A 141 -4.20 -26.30 -12.89
CA VAL A 141 -3.99 -25.50 -11.69
C VAL A 141 -5.38 -25.39 -11.07
N ILE A 142 -5.72 -26.41 -10.28
CA ILE A 142 -6.83 -26.32 -9.35
C ILE A 142 -6.43 -25.21 -8.37
N GLY A 143 -7.11 -24.08 -8.48
CA GLY A 143 -7.12 -23.03 -7.47
C GLY A 143 -5.87 -22.16 -7.44
N LEU A 144 -5.85 -21.13 -8.27
CA LEU A 144 -5.44 -19.77 -7.86
C LEU A 144 -5.93 -18.81 -8.94
N GLN A 145 -7.26 -18.69 -9.04
CA GLN A 145 -7.81 -17.36 -9.30
C GLN A 145 -7.28 -16.49 -8.16
N LEU A 146 -6.57 -15.42 -8.49
CA LEU A 146 -6.27 -14.35 -7.55
C LEU A 146 -7.59 -13.77 -7.07
N ILE A 147 -8.20 -14.40 -6.07
CA ILE A 147 -9.19 -13.79 -5.21
C ILE A 147 -8.35 -12.91 -4.26
N PRO A 148 -8.50 -11.58 -4.29
CA PRO A 148 -7.73 -10.65 -3.43
C PRO A 148 -7.85 -10.94 -1.93
N ASP A 149 -8.76 -11.84 -1.53
CA ASP A 149 -9.17 -12.07 -0.16
C ASP A 149 -8.49 -13.29 0.49
N HIS A 150 -7.62 -14.03 -0.23
CA HIS A 150 -6.96 -15.25 0.30
C HIS A 150 -6.10 -15.00 1.55
N CYS A 151 -5.57 -13.79 1.74
CA CYS A 151 -4.82 -13.42 2.94
C CYS A 151 -5.70 -12.97 4.11
N MET A 152 -6.99 -12.72 3.86
CA MET A 152 -7.97 -12.29 4.86
C MET A 152 -8.68 -13.44 5.54
N VAL A 153 -8.92 -14.54 4.81
CA VAL A 153 -9.72 -15.65 5.33
C VAL A 153 -8.84 -16.63 6.12
N LYS A 154 -9.32 -17.08 7.29
CA LYS A 154 -8.63 -18.12 8.08
C LYS A 154 -8.55 -19.45 7.34
N ASP A 155 -9.68 -19.89 6.78
CA ASP A 155 -9.83 -21.18 6.11
C ASP A 155 -10.25 -21.01 4.65
N LEU A 156 -9.53 -21.66 3.73
CA LEU A 156 -9.79 -21.57 2.29
C LEU A 156 -11.19 -22.09 1.88
N SER A 157 -11.84 -22.91 2.72
CA SER A 157 -13.20 -23.41 2.47
C SER A 157 -14.23 -22.28 2.41
N LEU A 158 -14.05 -21.24 3.22
CA LEU A 158 -14.98 -20.10 3.33
C LEU A 158 -14.99 -19.22 2.06
N LEU A 159 -13.98 -19.33 1.19
CA LEU A 159 -13.98 -18.63 -0.10
C LEU A 159 -15.12 -19.08 -1.02
N LYS A 160 -15.66 -20.29 -0.80
CA LYS A 160 -16.85 -20.78 -1.53
C LYS A 160 -18.15 -20.12 -1.06
N GLU A 161 -18.18 -19.63 0.18
CA GLU A 161 -19.34 -18.98 0.79
C GLU A 161 -19.35 -17.48 0.50
N MET A 162 -18.22 -16.92 0.08
CA MET A 162 -18.09 -15.50 -0.23
C MET A 162 -18.83 -15.14 -1.52
N ASN A 163 -19.72 -14.14 -1.42
CA ASN A 163 -20.43 -13.59 -2.58
C ASN A 163 -20.23 -12.08 -2.68
N PRO A 164 -19.23 -11.63 -3.46
CA PRO A 164 -18.93 -10.21 -3.63
C PRO A 164 -20.09 -9.38 -4.19
N SER A 165 -21.02 -10.00 -4.92
CA SER A 165 -22.12 -9.30 -5.59
C SER A 165 -23.17 -8.74 -4.63
N ILE A 166 -23.24 -9.28 -3.40
CA ILE A 166 -24.25 -8.91 -2.38
C ILE A 166 -23.69 -7.87 -1.38
N ARG A 167 -22.40 -7.53 -1.48
CA ARG A 167 -21.72 -6.69 -0.49
C ARG A 167 -22.15 -5.23 -0.59
N THR A 168 -22.59 -4.69 0.54
CA THR A 168 -22.93 -3.28 0.67
C THR A 168 -21.66 -2.45 0.59
N LYS A 169 -21.73 -1.34 -0.14
CA LYS A 169 -20.65 -0.37 -0.19
C LYS A 169 -21.04 0.88 0.60
N CYS A 170 -20.10 1.42 1.35
CA CYS A 170 -20.30 2.64 2.12
C CYS A 170 -19.19 3.63 1.80
N PHE A 171 -19.40 4.91 2.09
CA PHE A 171 -18.36 5.92 1.95
C PHE A 171 -18.30 6.84 3.16
N PHE A 172 -17.10 7.35 3.43
CA PHE A 172 -16.83 8.46 4.33
C PHE A 172 -16.14 9.58 3.56
N GLU A 173 -16.69 10.78 3.62
CA GLU A 173 -15.96 12.01 3.35
C GLU A 173 -15.28 12.46 4.65
N ILE A 174 -14.00 12.77 4.55
CA ILE A 174 -13.16 13.09 5.70
C ILE A 174 -12.62 14.50 5.54
N GLU A 175 -12.64 15.25 6.64
CA GLU A 175 -12.06 16.58 6.72
C GLU A 175 -11.37 16.81 8.06
N ILE A 176 -10.48 17.79 8.06
CA ILE A 176 -9.96 18.36 9.28
C ILE A 176 -11.01 19.34 9.78
N LYS A 177 -11.43 19.20 11.06
CA LYS A 177 -12.50 20.01 11.65
C LYS A 177 -12.24 21.51 11.46
N GLY A 178 -13.06 22.17 10.65
CA GLY A 178 -12.97 23.62 10.39
C GLY A 178 -11.85 24.06 9.45
N ASP A 179 -11.26 23.14 8.68
CA ASP A 179 -10.11 23.38 7.79
C ASP A 179 -10.38 22.69 6.43
N GLN A 180 -9.39 22.02 5.83
CA GLN A 180 -9.52 21.37 4.52
C GLN A 180 -10.19 19.98 4.53
N LYS A 181 -10.85 19.66 3.41
CA LYS A 181 -11.32 18.29 3.09
C LYS A 181 -10.14 17.41 2.68
N LEU A 182 -9.98 16.25 3.32
CA LEU A 182 -8.89 15.29 3.05
C LEU A 182 -9.22 14.36 1.88
N GLY A 183 -10.50 14.05 1.68
CA GLY A 183 -11.01 13.26 0.57
C GLY A 183 -12.10 12.28 0.98
N CYS A 184 -12.42 11.35 0.09
CA CYS A 184 -13.41 10.29 0.31
C CYS A 184 -12.73 8.92 0.44
N ILE A 185 -13.22 8.07 1.35
CA ILE A 185 -12.87 6.66 1.47
C ILE A 185 -14.11 5.84 1.21
N GLN A 186 -14.00 4.84 0.33
CA GLN A 186 -15.07 3.90 0.05
C GLN A 186 -14.71 2.53 0.61
N PHE A 187 -15.70 1.89 1.21
CA PHE A 187 -15.59 0.61 1.87
C PHE A 187 -16.52 -0.40 1.21
N GLU A 188 -16.09 -1.66 1.21
CA GLU A 188 -16.90 -2.83 0.89
C GLU A 188 -17.09 -3.64 2.18
N LEU A 189 -18.34 -3.94 2.53
CA LEU A 189 -18.72 -4.65 3.74
C LEU A 189 -18.99 -6.13 3.45
N TYR A 190 -18.51 -7.01 4.31
CA TYR A 190 -18.62 -8.47 4.18
C TYR A 190 -19.96 -8.98 4.72
N ASN A 191 -21.07 -8.52 4.13
CA ASN A 191 -22.45 -8.92 4.50
C ASN A 191 -22.66 -10.44 4.44
N ASP A 192 -21.93 -11.11 3.55
CA ASP A 192 -21.93 -12.54 3.32
C ASP A 192 -21.32 -13.33 4.49
N ILE A 193 -20.49 -12.69 5.31
CA ILE A 193 -19.78 -13.34 6.42
C ILE A 193 -20.31 -12.83 7.77
N VAL A 194 -20.49 -11.53 7.92
CA VAL A 194 -20.90 -10.87 9.19
C VAL A 194 -22.08 -9.92 8.96
N PRO A 195 -23.30 -10.46 8.67
CA PRO A 195 -24.45 -9.67 8.26
C PRO A 195 -24.95 -8.70 9.33
N GLN A 196 -25.03 -9.08 10.61
CA GLN A 196 -25.48 -8.20 11.67
C GLN A 196 -24.50 -7.05 11.89
N THR A 197 -23.20 -7.36 11.85
CA THR A 197 -22.12 -6.38 12.03
C THR A 197 -22.11 -5.37 10.89
N CYS A 198 -22.23 -5.83 9.64
CA CYS A 198 -22.30 -4.96 8.47
C CYS A 198 -23.57 -4.13 8.45
N LYS A 199 -24.72 -4.71 8.81
CA LYS A 199 -25.99 -3.99 8.92
C LYS A 199 -25.91 -2.86 9.95
N ASN A 200 -25.32 -3.11 11.12
CA ASN A 200 -25.08 -2.07 12.13
C ASN A 200 -24.27 -0.90 11.56
N PHE A 201 -23.14 -1.19 10.92
CA PHE A 201 -22.29 -0.15 10.34
C PHE A 201 -22.99 0.61 9.20
N ALA A 202 -23.70 -0.10 8.31
CA ALA A 202 -24.39 0.51 7.18
C ALA A 202 -25.55 1.43 7.62
N GLU A 203 -26.34 1.02 8.61
CA GLU A 203 -27.42 1.86 9.15
C GLU A 203 -26.87 3.10 9.87
N LEU A 204 -25.75 2.99 10.59
CA LEU A 204 -25.08 4.15 11.19
C LEU A 204 -24.45 5.08 10.13
N CYS A 205 -24.02 4.54 8.99
CA CYS A 205 -23.64 5.36 7.83
C CYS A 205 -24.84 6.12 7.23
N ARG A 206 -26.01 5.46 7.15
CA ARG A 206 -27.25 6.08 6.65
C ARG A 206 -27.83 7.12 7.60
N GLY A 207 -27.69 6.88 8.91
CA GLY A 207 -28.35 7.63 9.97
C GLY A 207 -29.53 6.83 10.53
N PHE A 208 -29.44 6.44 11.78
CA PHE A 208 -30.43 5.65 12.50
C PHE A 208 -30.85 6.37 13.79
N ASN A 209 -32.14 6.68 13.95
CA ASN A 209 -32.69 7.36 15.13
C ASN A 209 -31.94 8.64 15.54
N GLY A 210 -31.49 9.44 14.56
CA GLY A 210 -30.72 10.66 14.80
C GLY A 210 -29.23 10.44 15.10
N LEU A 211 -28.77 9.18 15.15
CA LEU A 211 -27.37 8.81 15.32
C LEU A 211 -26.76 8.48 13.97
N SER A 212 -25.57 9.01 13.70
CA SER A 212 -24.85 8.77 12.46
C SER A 212 -23.35 8.87 12.68
N TYR A 213 -22.56 8.26 11.80
CA TYR A 213 -21.13 8.54 11.72
C TYR A 213 -20.82 9.94 11.18
N LYS A 214 -21.81 10.63 10.61
CA LYS A 214 -21.67 12.01 10.18
C LYS A 214 -21.33 12.92 11.36
N ASN A 215 -20.35 13.80 11.15
CA ASN A 215 -19.75 14.70 12.13
C ASN A 215 -19.06 14.02 13.32
N THR A 216 -18.81 12.71 13.26
CA THR A 216 -18.06 12.01 14.32
C THR A 216 -16.55 12.14 14.12
N PRO A 217 -15.76 12.36 15.18
CA PRO A 217 -14.31 12.40 15.08
C PRO A 217 -13.67 11.00 15.15
N PHE A 218 -12.51 10.88 14.53
CA PHE A 218 -11.55 9.83 14.87
C PHE A 218 -10.86 10.21 16.18
N HIS A 219 -11.38 9.72 17.29
CA HIS A 219 -10.94 10.11 18.63
C HIS A 219 -9.56 9.52 19.00
N ARG A 220 -9.15 8.43 18.33
CA ARG A 220 -7.84 7.81 18.55
C ARG A 220 -7.16 7.40 17.25
N ILE A 221 -5.97 7.93 16.97
CA ILE A 221 -5.16 7.63 15.79
C ILE A 221 -3.75 7.24 16.25
N VAL A 222 -3.41 5.95 16.11
CA VAL A 222 -2.11 5.40 16.48
C VAL A 222 -1.32 5.12 15.20
N SER A 223 -0.34 5.96 14.91
CA SER A 223 0.50 5.81 13.71
C SER A 223 1.23 4.48 13.69
N GLY A 224 1.19 3.78 12.55
CA GLY A 224 1.72 2.42 12.37
C GLY A 224 0.81 1.30 12.85
N TYR A 225 -0.39 1.62 13.35
CA TYR A 225 -1.33 0.64 13.90
C TYR A 225 -2.73 0.77 13.29
N TRP A 226 -3.56 1.70 13.78
CA TRP A 226 -4.92 1.92 13.32
C TRP A 226 -5.41 3.33 13.65
N CYS A 227 -6.54 3.72 13.06
CA CYS A 227 -7.39 4.78 13.61
C CYS A 227 -8.72 4.19 14.10
N GLN A 228 -9.25 4.80 15.14
CA GLN A 228 -10.47 4.39 15.83
C GLN A 228 -11.47 5.54 15.79
N GLY A 229 -12.68 5.21 15.39
CA GLY A 229 -13.79 6.14 15.25
C GLY A 229 -15.11 5.50 15.65
N GLY A 230 -16.22 6.17 15.34
CA GLY A 230 -17.55 5.61 15.52
C GLY A 230 -18.11 5.72 16.94
N ASP A 231 -17.57 6.59 17.79
CA ASP A 231 -18.28 7.04 18.99
C ASP A 231 -19.34 8.07 18.58
N VAL A 232 -20.57 7.61 18.35
CA VAL A 232 -21.68 8.44 17.87
C VAL A 232 -22.39 9.22 18.98
N THR A 233 -22.06 8.97 20.27
CA THR A 233 -22.76 9.58 21.41
C THR A 233 -21.90 10.61 22.15
N LYS A 234 -20.66 10.28 22.50
CA LYS A 234 -19.79 11.15 23.32
C LYS A 234 -18.59 11.72 22.55
N PHE A 235 -18.31 11.20 21.36
CA PHE A 235 -17.22 11.64 20.46
C PHE A 235 -15.80 11.57 21.07
N ASN A 236 -15.60 10.86 22.19
CA ASN A 236 -14.33 10.81 22.92
C ASN A 236 -13.79 9.39 23.14
N GLY A 237 -14.54 8.37 22.73
CA GLY A 237 -14.21 6.95 22.84
C GLY A 237 -14.91 6.23 23.99
N SER A 238 -15.52 6.95 24.94
CA SER A 238 -16.26 6.37 26.08
C SER A 238 -17.74 6.12 25.78
N GLY A 239 -18.20 6.47 24.57
CA GLY A 239 -19.57 6.25 24.11
C GLY A 239 -19.67 5.20 23.01
N GLY A 240 -20.72 5.34 22.22
CA GLY A 240 -21.12 4.43 21.15
C GLY A 240 -22.36 3.61 21.51
N ILE A 241 -23.21 3.38 20.52
CA ILE A 241 -24.46 2.61 20.64
C ILE A 241 -24.72 1.94 19.29
N SER A 242 -25.12 0.67 19.31
CA SER A 242 -25.48 -0.06 18.10
C SER A 242 -26.94 0.16 17.72
N ILE A 243 -27.32 -0.22 16.50
CA ILE A 243 -28.73 -0.23 16.10
C ILE A 243 -29.59 -1.24 16.89
N TYR A 244 -28.95 -2.18 17.59
CA TYR A 244 -29.59 -3.22 18.38
C TYR A 244 -29.68 -2.87 19.88
N GLY A 245 -29.19 -1.70 20.30
CA GLY A 245 -29.05 -1.30 21.69
C GLY A 245 -27.61 -0.93 22.05
N ASP A 246 -27.26 -0.90 23.33
CA ASP A 246 -25.94 -0.46 23.81
C ASP A 246 -24.79 -1.34 23.26
N PHE A 247 -25.02 -2.65 23.18
CA PHE A 247 -24.05 -3.63 22.72
C PHE A 247 -24.73 -4.77 21.95
N PHE A 248 -24.00 -5.40 21.02
CA PHE A 248 -24.38 -6.64 20.35
C PHE A 248 -23.23 -7.66 20.37
N GLU A 249 -23.55 -8.93 20.17
CA GLU A 249 -22.57 -10.02 20.22
C GLU A 249 -21.74 -10.11 18.94
N ASN A 250 -20.47 -10.49 19.08
CA ASN A 250 -19.56 -10.69 17.97
C ASN A 250 -19.94 -11.95 17.17
N GLU A 251 -20.25 -11.79 15.88
CA GLU A 251 -20.73 -12.91 15.03
C GLU A 251 -19.67 -13.99 14.77
N ASN A 252 -18.53 -13.62 14.18
CA ASN A 252 -17.44 -14.57 13.91
C ASN A 252 -16.07 -13.90 13.80
N TYR A 253 -15.03 -14.73 13.81
CA TYR A 253 -13.64 -14.33 13.68
C TYR A 253 -12.97 -14.96 12.45
N ASN A 254 -13.75 -15.23 11.40
CA ASN A 254 -13.29 -15.95 10.21
C ASN A 254 -12.32 -15.13 9.36
N LEU A 255 -12.38 -13.81 9.49
CA LEU A 255 -11.54 -12.85 8.79
C LEU A 255 -10.40 -12.33 9.68
N ARG A 256 -9.26 -12.02 9.05
CA ARG A 256 -8.01 -11.56 9.67
C ARG A 256 -7.67 -10.15 9.20
N HIS A 257 -6.93 -9.42 10.02
CA HIS A 257 -6.41 -8.09 9.71
C HIS A 257 -5.19 -8.21 8.79
N ALA A 258 -5.43 -8.56 7.53
CA ALA A 258 -4.40 -8.97 6.57
C ALA A 258 -3.53 -7.82 6.02
N GLY A 259 -3.94 -6.56 6.19
CA GLY A 259 -3.24 -5.44 5.57
C GLY A 259 -3.78 -4.07 6.01
N PRO A 260 -3.32 -2.99 5.35
CA PRO A 260 -3.89 -1.66 5.49
C PRO A 260 -5.32 -1.59 4.94
N GLY A 261 -6.15 -0.73 5.50
CA GLY A 261 -7.50 -0.48 5.03
C GLY A 261 -8.52 -1.56 5.39
N ILE A 262 -8.27 -2.35 6.43
CA ILE A 262 -9.24 -3.33 6.94
C ILE A 262 -10.09 -2.69 8.05
N LEU A 263 -11.40 -2.87 7.95
CA LEU A 263 -12.36 -2.45 8.97
C LEU A 263 -12.62 -3.58 9.97
N SER A 264 -12.49 -3.26 11.26
CA SER A 264 -12.86 -4.17 12.34
C SER A 264 -13.59 -3.46 13.48
N MET A 265 -14.43 -4.19 14.21
CA MET A 265 -15.12 -3.63 15.37
C MET A 265 -14.15 -3.39 16.52
N CYS A 266 -14.43 -2.37 17.32
CA CYS A 266 -13.74 -2.18 18.58
C CYS A 266 -14.48 -2.94 19.68
N ASN A 267 -13.87 -4.01 20.18
CA ASN A 267 -14.39 -4.69 21.36
C ASN A 267 -14.14 -3.84 22.61
N GLU A 268 -15.19 -3.66 23.42
CA GLU A 268 -15.12 -2.92 24.66
C GLU A 268 -15.30 -3.82 25.89
N ASN A 269 -16.17 -4.83 25.78
CA ASN A 269 -16.45 -5.83 26.82
C ASN A 269 -16.45 -7.23 26.22
N GLU A 270 -16.15 -8.27 27.01
CA GLU A 270 -16.08 -9.71 26.65
C GLU A 270 -17.00 -10.12 25.47
N ASN A 271 -16.46 -10.09 24.24
CA ASN A 271 -17.14 -10.44 22.98
C ASN A 271 -18.35 -9.59 22.57
N LYS A 272 -18.44 -8.36 23.07
CA LYS A 272 -19.49 -7.39 22.73
C LYS A 272 -18.94 -6.17 22.00
N SER A 273 -19.63 -5.78 20.95
CA SER A 273 -19.33 -4.63 20.09
C SER A 273 -20.47 -3.60 20.13
N ASN A 274 -20.16 -2.37 19.74
CA ASN A 274 -21.12 -1.27 19.62
C ASN A 274 -20.95 -0.54 18.27
N SER A 275 -21.00 0.80 18.23
CA SER A 275 -20.77 1.57 17.00
C SER A 275 -19.29 1.82 16.69
N LYS A 276 -18.37 1.58 17.63
CA LYS A 276 -16.95 1.91 17.46
C LYS A 276 -16.26 0.92 16.53
N PHE A 277 -15.47 1.46 15.61
CA PHE A 277 -14.71 0.69 14.64
C PHE A 277 -13.25 1.13 14.60
N ASN A 278 -12.41 0.23 14.11
CA ASN A 278 -11.01 0.40 13.83
C ASN A 278 -10.77 0.29 12.32
N LEU A 279 -9.87 1.13 11.81
CA LEU A 279 -9.38 1.08 10.44
C LEU A 279 -7.86 0.95 10.46
N THR A 280 -7.34 -0.15 9.92
CA THR A 280 -5.92 -0.51 10.04
C THR A 280 -5.01 0.26 9.08
N PHE A 281 -3.81 0.60 9.54
CA PHE A 281 -2.74 1.18 8.69
C PHE A 281 -1.72 0.14 8.22
N LYS A 282 -1.71 -1.03 8.88
CA LYS A 282 -0.81 -2.15 8.60
C LYS A 282 -1.53 -3.47 8.86
N GLN A 283 -0.94 -4.57 8.40
CA GLN A 283 -1.29 -5.91 8.86
C GLN A 283 -1.08 -6.04 10.39
N LEU A 284 -2.10 -6.49 11.11
CA LEU A 284 -2.08 -6.58 12.58
C LEU A 284 -2.44 -8.00 13.04
N HIS A 285 -1.44 -8.83 13.32
CA HIS A 285 -1.67 -10.20 13.80
C HIS A 285 -2.19 -10.24 15.25
N THR A 286 -1.88 -9.23 16.05
CA THR A 286 -2.18 -9.15 17.49
C THR A 286 -3.66 -9.02 17.83
N VAL A 287 -4.46 -8.48 16.91
CA VAL A 287 -5.90 -8.23 17.07
C VAL A 287 -6.76 -9.23 16.31
N ASN A 288 -6.13 -10.18 15.61
CA ASN A 288 -6.85 -11.32 15.03
C ASN A 288 -7.54 -12.11 16.13
N GLU A 289 -8.72 -12.64 15.82
CA GLU A 289 -9.54 -13.45 16.74
C GLU A 289 -10.08 -12.71 17.97
N LYS A 290 -9.69 -11.45 18.15
CA LYS A 290 -10.22 -10.56 19.16
C LYS A 290 -11.28 -9.66 18.55
N ASN A 291 -10.95 -8.97 17.47
CA ASN A 291 -11.87 -8.03 16.83
C ASN A 291 -12.50 -8.65 15.58
N VAL A 292 -13.81 -8.46 15.43
CA VAL A 292 -14.57 -8.90 14.25
C VAL A 292 -14.19 -8.01 13.06
N VAL A 293 -13.66 -8.60 12.01
CA VAL A 293 -13.39 -7.91 10.74
C VAL A 293 -14.64 -7.97 9.88
N PHE A 294 -15.08 -6.82 9.37
CA PHE A 294 -16.37 -6.72 8.66
C PHE A 294 -16.31 -5.95 7.33
N GLY A 295 -15.16 -5.39 6.96
CA GLY A 295 -15.03 -4.75 5.65
C GLY A 295 -13.60 -4.42 5.26
N LYS A 296 -13.44 -3.90 4.04
CA LYS A 296 -12.17 -3.38 3.52
C LYS A 296 -12.38 -2.09 2.73
N VAL A 297 -11.33 -1.30 2.62
CA VAL A 297 -11.29 -0.12 1.76
C VAL A 297 -11.08 -0.54 0.31
N ILE A 298 -11.96 -0.08 -0.58
CA ILE A 298 -11.90 -0.30 -2.02
C ILE A 298 -11.34 0.91 -2.77
N ALA A 299 -11.55 2.12 -2.26
CA ALA A 299 -11.05 3.35 -2.86
C ALA A 299 -10.71 4.37 -1.76
N GLY A 300 -9.73 5.24 -2.04
CA GLY A 300 -9.29 6.25 -1.07
C GLY A 300 -8.26 5.74 -0.05
N LEU A 301 -7.53 4.67 -0.35
CA LEU A 301 -6.46 4.15 0.51
C LEU A 301 -5.40 5.22 0.86
N SER A 302 -5.11 6.14 -0.07
CA SER A 302 -4.22 7.28 0.17
C SER A 302 -4.71 8.20 1.29
N ASN A 303 -6.02 8.33 1.47
CA ASN A 303 -6.60 9.17 2.53
C ASN A 303 -6.43 8.53 3.92
N ILE A 304 -6.29 7.21 4.00
CA ILE A 304 -5.95 6.51 5.24
C ILE A 304 -4.56 6.94 5.73
N TYR A 305 -3.57 6.97 4.83
CA TYR A 305 -2.22 7.41 5.16
C TYR A 305 -2.18 8.89 5.55
N LYS A 306 -3.00 9.74 4.91
CA LYS A 306 -3.16 11.14 5.36
C LYS A 306 -3.71 11.22 6.78
N ILE A 307 -4.70 10.39 7.15
CA ILE A 307 -5.22 10.35 8.53
C ILE A 307 -4.11 9.91 9.50
N GLU A 308 -3.30 8.93 9.11
CA GLU A 308 -2.19 8.40 9.91
C GLU A 308 -1.14 9.45 10.27
N GLU A 309 -0.86 10.40 9.37
CA GLU A 309 0.09 11.51 9.59
C GLU A 309 -0.31 12.41 10.77
N PHE A 310 -1.61 12.51 11.07
CA PHE A 310 -2.11 13.26 12.21
C PHE A 310 -2.16 12.45 13.51
N GLY A 311 -1.74 11.18 13.46
CA GLY A 311 -1.69 10.28 14.61
C GLY A 311 -0.48 10.51 15.52
N THR A 312 -0.57 9.96 16.72
CA THR A 312 0.54 9.95 17.69
C THR A 312 0.74 8.54 18.25
N LYS A 313 1.88 8.29 18.89
CA LYS A 313 2.13 6.99 19.54
C LYS A 313 1.16 6.71 20.70
N THR A 314 0.68 7.74 21.38
CA THR A 314 -0.30 7.61 22.47
C THR A 314 -1.72 7.41 21.93
N GLY A 315 -1.97 7.87 20.70
CA GLY A 315 -3.25 7.76 20.02
C GLY A 315 -4.05 9.04 19.98
N LYS A 316 -3.69 10.10 20.73
CA LYS A 316 -4.41 11.38 20.65
C LYS A 316 -3.99 12.12 19.37
N PRO A 317 -4.91 12.49 18.46
CA PRO A 317 -4.53 13.11 17.20
C PRO A 317 -4.10 14.57 17.37
N PHE A 318 -3.18 15.04 16.50
CA PHE A 318 -2.69 16.43 16.51
C PHE A 318 -3.77 17.43 16.11
N LYS A 319 -4.55 17.09 15.09
CA LYS A 319 -5.72 17.84 14.63
C LYS A 319 -6.94 16.92 14.70
N THR A 320 -8.10 17.49 14.99
CA THR A 320 -9.34 16.71 15.04
C THR A 320 -9.79 16.41 13.61
N ILE A 321 -9.76 15.13 13.24
CA ILE A 321 -10.27 14.65 11.95
C ILE A 321 -11.69 14.16 12.17
N ILE A 322 -12.61 14.61 11.33
CA ILE A 322 -14.03 14.26 11.40
C ILE A 322 -14.50 13.63 10.09
N VAL A 323 -15.51 12.79 10.19
CA VAL A 323 -16.28 12.30 9.05
C VAL A 323 -17.31 13.38 8.71
N SER A 324 -17.08 14.16 7.65
CA SER A 324 -17.97 15.27 7.28
C SER A 324 -19.29 14.79 6.69
N ASN A 325 -19.23 13.69 5.94
CA ASN A 325 -20.39 13.06 5.34
C ASN A 325 -20.18 11.55 5.26
N CYS A 326 -21.25 10.79 5.36
CA CYS A 326 -21.22 9.35 5.21
C CYS A 326 -22.51 8.84 4.57
N GLY A 327 -22.44 7.65 3.98
CA GLY A 327 -23.62 7.03 3.39
C GLY A 327 -23.33 5.66 2.80
N ILE A 328 -24.38 5.06 2.26
CA ILE A 328 -24.35 3.82 1.49
C ILE A 328 -24.29 4.21 0.00
N ILE A 329 -23.48 3.48 -0.78
CA ILE A 329 -23.31 3.67 -2.23
C ILE A 329 -24.29 2.78 -3.00
#